data_AF-A0A7I8KC65-F1
#
_entry.id   AF-A0A7I8KC65-F1
#
_cell.length_a   1.000
_cell.length_b   1.000
_cell.length_c   1.000
_cell.angle_alpha   90.00
_cell.angle_beta   90.00
_cell.angle_gamma   90.00
#
_symmetry.space_group_name_H-M   'P 1'
#
loop_
_entity.id
_entity.type
_entity.pdbx_description
1 polymer ?
#
loop_
_entity_poly.entity_id
_entity_poly.type
_entity_poly.pdbx_seq_one_letter_code
_entity_poly.pdbx_strand_id
1 'polypeptide(L)'
;MVGFVAALGVELARGTGLAAQVAEGAGVPWFVATASVLSLASLVPLFKGVTPESRSAGLMTSDAEMWNGRFAMLGLVALAFTEFVTGGPLV
;
A
#
# COMPACT_ATOMS: atom_id res chain seq x y z
N MET A 1 0.97 -0.95 3.78
CA MET A 1 0.55 0.36 4.33
C MET A 1 0.10 1.32 3.25
N VAL A 2 0.99 1.82 2.38
CA VAL A 2 0.66 2.85 1.38
C VAL A 2 -0.51 2.46 0.46
N GLY A 3 -0.53 1.22 -0.05
CA GLY A 3 -1.62 0.76 -0.91
C GLY A 3 -3.00 0.75 -0.25
N PHE A 4 -3.07 0.39 1.04
CA PHE A 4 -4.32 0.42 1.82
C PHE A 4 -4.83 1.85 2.02
N VAL A 5 -3.94 2.78 2.35
CA VAL A 5 -4.32 4.21 2.51
C VAL A 5 -4.71 4.82 1.17
N ALA A 6 -4.01 4.49 0.09
CA ALA A 6 -4.33 4.97 -1.25
C ALA A 6 -5.71 4.49 -1.71
N ALA A 7 -6.05 3.23 -1.47
CA ALA A 7 -7.37 2.67 -1.75
C ALA A 7 -8.50 3.47 -1.08
N LEU A 8 -8.40 3.66 0.25
CA LEU A 8 -9.37 4.47 1.00
C LEU A 8 -9.43 5.92 0.50
N GLY A 9 -8.29 6.50 0.12
CA GLY A 9 -8.24 7.86 -0.42
C GLY A 9 -8.96 8.00 -1.76
N VAL A 10 -8.80 7.01 -2.66
CA VAL A 10 -9.50 6.99 -3.95
C VAL A 10 -10.99 6.76 -3.76
N GLU A 11 -11.34 5.87 -2.85
CA GLU A 11 -12.72 5.57 -2.49
C GLU A 11 -13.43 6.81 -1.94
N LEU A 12 -12.80 7.53 -1.00
CA LEU A 12 -13.32 8.81 -0.49
C LEU A 12 -13.46 9.88 -1.59
N ALA A 13 -12.53 9.92 -2.55
CA ALA A 13 -12.51 10.94 -3.60
C ALA A 13 -13.48 10.66 -4.75
N ARG A 14 -13.74 9.37 -5.05
CA ARG A 14 -14.51 8.95 -6.24
C ARG A 14 -15.81 8.23 -5.91
N GLY A 15 -16.00 7.79 -4.67
CA GLY A 15 -17.13 6.96 -4.25
C GLY A 15 -17.15 5.59 -4.92
N THR A 16 -16.01 5.08 -5.37
CA THR A 16 -15.90 3.78 -6.05
C THR A 16 -15.06 2.81 -5.22
N GLY A 17 -15.57 1.58 -5.05
CA GLY A 17 -14.87 0.53 -4.30
C GLY A 17 -13.62 0.00 -5.02
N LEU A 18 -12.76 -0.70 -4.28
CA LEU A 18 -11.52 -1.34 -4.73
C LEU A 18 -11.63 -2.07 -6.06
N ALA A 19 -12.67 -2.90 -6.23
CA ALA A 19 -12.83 -3.70 -7.45
C ALA A 19 -13.02 -2.82 -8.69
N ALA A 20 -13.79 -1.74 -8.56
CA ALA A 20 -14.00 -0.78 -9.63
C ALA A 20 -12.73 0.04 -9.91
N GLN A 21 -11.99 0.44 -8.87
CA GLN A 21 -10.72 1.16 -9.01
C GLN A 21 -9.68 0.34 -9.81
N VAL A 22 -9.62 -0.97 -9.54
CA VAL A 22 -8.71 -1.89 -10.27
C VAL A 22 -9.20 -2.12 -11.71
N ALA A 23 -10.51 -2.30 -11.91
CA ALA A 23 -11.08 -2.52 -13.24
C ALA A 23 -10.97 -1.30 -14.16
N GLU A 24 -11.05 -0.09 -13.61
CA GLU A 24 -10.95 1.16 -14.38
C GLU A 24 -9.53 1.37 -14.96
N GLY A 25 -8.50 0.82 -14.31
CA GLY A 25 -7.14 0.77 -14.85
C GLY A 25 -6.45 2.12 -15.07
N ALA A 26 -7.10 3.25 -14.75
CA ALA A 26 -6.56 4.60 -14.92
C ALA A 26 -5.25 4.84 -14.14
N GLY A 27 -5.01 4.07 -13.08
CA GLY A 27 -3.78 4.11 -12.28
C GLY A 27 -2.60 3.36 -12.87
N VAL A 28 -2.76 2.55 -13.93
CA VAL A 28 -1.69 1.68 -14.45
C VAL A 28 -0.44 2.44 -14.88
N PRO A 29 -0.50 3.55 -15.64
CA PRO A 29 0.70 4.30 -16.00
C PRO A 29 1.46 4.84 -14.78
N TRP A 30 0.72 5.32 -13.77
CA TRP A 30 1.29 5.82 -12.51
C TRP A 30 1.89 4.69 -11.68
N PHE A 31 1.25 3.53 -11.64
CA PHE A 31 1.80 2.34 -11.00
C PHE A 31 3.12 1.93 -11.63
N VAL A 32 3.18 1.82 -12.97
CA VAL A 32 4.41 1.45 -13.67
C VAL A 32 5.53 2.45 -13.41
N ALA A 33 5.23 3.76 -13.47
CA ALA A 33 6.21 4.81 -13.19
C ALA A 33 6.75 4.72 -11.76
N THR A 34 5.85 4.66 -10.76
CA THR A 34 6.24 4.61 -9.34
C THR A 34 6.96 3.31 -8.98
N ALA A 35 6.48 2.16 -9.45
CA ALA A 35 7.12 0.87 -9.25
C ALA A 35 8.54 0.85 -9.85
N SER A 36 8.71 1.41 -11.04
CA SER A 36 10.02 1.51 -11.69
C SER A 36 10.98 2.38 -10.86
N VAL A 37 10.52 3.55 -10.41
CA VAL A 37 11.32 4.46 -9.58
C VAL A 37 11.72 3.80 -8.26
N LEU A 38 10.78 3.17 -7.55
CA LEU A 38 11.06 2.51 -6.27
C LEU A 38 11.98 1.30 -6.44
N SER A 39 11.82 0.54 -7.52
CA SER A 39 12.69 -0.59 -7.84
C SER A 39 14.13 -0.13 -8.06
N LEU A 40 14.33 0.93 -8.85
CA LEU A 40 15.65 1.52 -9.05
C LEU A 40 16.23 2.12 -7.76
N ALA A 41 15.40 2.78 -6.95
CA ALA A 41 15.82 3.33 -5.66
C ALA A 41 16.30 2.24 -4.68
N SER A 42 15.68 1.05 -4.70
CA SER A 42 16.06 -0.09 -3.84
C SER A 42 17.46 -0.65 -4.11
N LEU A 43 18.04 -0.37 -5.29
CA LEU A 43 19.41 -0.77 -5.62
C LEU A 43 20.45 -0.01 -4.80
N VAL A 44 20.17 1.23 -4.39
CA VAL A 44 21.11 2.05 -3.61
C VAL A 44 21.46 1.42 -2.25
N PRO A 45 20.51 1.06 -1.38
CA PRO A 45 20.83 0.38 -0.12
C PRO A 45 21.38 -1.04 -0.35
N LEU A 46 20.94 -1.73 -1.41
CA LEU A 46 21.44 -3.05 -1.77
C LEU A 46 22.96 -3.02 -2.04
N PHE A 47 23.44 -2.07 -2.85
CA PHE A 47 24.88 -1.91 -3.11
C PHE A 47 25.66 -1.38 -1.90
N LYS A 48 24.99 -0.72 -0.95
CA LYS A 48 25.60 -0.27 0.31
C LYS A 48 25.61 -1.35 1.41
N GLY A 49 25.00 -2.51 1.18
CA GLY A 49 24.93 -3.59 2.15
C GLY A 49 24.18 -3.24 3.43
N VAL A 50 23.31 -2.23 3.40
CA VAL A 50 22.53 -1.79 4.57
C VAL A 50 21.24 -2.59 4.62
N THR A 51 20.99 -3.26 5.74
CA THR A 51 19.75 -4.02 5.94
C THR A 51 18.69 -3.16 6.65
N PRO A 52 17.40 -3.35 6.35
CA PRO A 52 16.31 -2.66 7.05
C PRO A 52 16.36 -2.87 8.57
N GLU A 53 16.78 -4.06 8.99
CA GLU A 53 16.83 -4.49 10.39
C GLU A 53 17.95 -3.78 11.18
N SER A 54 18.95 -3.22 10.51
CA SER A 54 20.07 -2.53 11.17
C SER A 54 19.73 -1.12 11.63
N ARG A 55 18.53 -0.60 11.31
CA ARG A 55 18.04 0.72 11.74
C ARG A 55 16.92 0.58 12.78
N SER A 56 17.28 0.10 13.96
CA SER A 56 16.36 -0.04 15.11
C SER A 56 16.45 1.10 16.13
N ALA A 57 17.37 2.06 15.97
CA ALA A 57 17.60 3.12 16.95
C ALA A 57 16.78 4.39 16.64
N GLY A 58 15.62 4.55 17.28
CA GLY A 58 14.79 5.77 17.21
C GLY A 58 13.32 5.58 17.62
N LEU A 59 12.50 6.63 17.49
CA LEU A 59 11.04 6.59 17.69
C LEU A 59 10.30 5.76 16.62
N MET A 60 10.91 5.58 15.44
CA MET A 60 10.46 4.68 14.39
C MET A 60 11.26 3.39 14.48
N THR A 61 10.66 2.38 15.12
CA THR A 61 11.26 1.05 15.27
C THR A 61 10.82 0.12 14.14
N SER A 62 11.70 -0.80 13.75
CA SER A 62 11.40 -1.81 12.73
C SER A 62 10.21 -2.70 13.14
N ASP A 63 10.05 -2.99 14.43
CA ASP A 63 8.93 -3.77 14.94
C ASP A 63 7.58 -3.07 14.72
N ALA A 64 7.53 -1.75 14.94
CA ALA A 64 6.32 -0.96 14.68
C ALA A 64 5.97 -0.95 13.18
N GLU A 65 6.97 -0.82 12.30
CA GLU A 65 6.76 -0.90 10.85
C GLU A 65 6.24 -2.28 10.41
N MET A 66 6.77 -3.37 10.97
CA MET A 66 6.28 -4.72 10.69
C MET A 66 4.83 -4.92 11.13
N TRP A 67 4.48 -4.47 12.33
CA TRP A 67 3.10 -4.57 12.83
C TRP A 67 2.12 -3.74 11.99
N ASN A 68 2.46 -2.49 11.70
CA ASN A 68 1.64 -1.63 10.84
C ASN A 68 1.50 -2.20 9.42
N GLY A 69 2.57 -2.83 8.92
CA GLY A 69 2.56 -3.58 7.65
C GLY A 69 1.50 -4.69 7.64
N ARG A 70 1.49 -5.53 8.68
CA ARG A 70 0.52 -6.64 8.82
C ARG A 70 -0.91 -6.14 8.95
N PHE A 71 -1.14 -5.14 9.80
CA PHE A 71 -2.47 -4.55 9.94
C PHE A 71 -2.99 -3.96 8.64
N ALA A 72 -2.13 -3.29 7.86
CA ALA A 72 -2.53 -2.77 6.56
C ALA A 72 -2.85 -3.88 5.55
N MET A 73 -2.14 -5.01 5.57
CA MET A 73 -2.46 -6.15 4.71
C MET A 73 -3.82 -6.76 5.09
N LEU A 74 -4.07 -6.97 6.37
CA LEU A 74 -5.36 -7.46 6.87
C LEU A 74 -6.50 -6.46 6.59
N GLY A 75 -6.24 -5.17 6.75
CA GLY A 75 -7.21 -4.10 6.47
C GLY A 75 -7.62 -4.06 5.00
N LEU A 76 -6.67 -4.21 4.07
CA LEU A 76 -6.97 -4.28 2.64
C LEU A 76 -7.84 -5.50 2.30
N VAL A 77 -7.53 -6.66 2.89
CA VAL A 77 -8.33 -7.88 2.70
C VAL A 77 -9.74 -7.70 3.27
N ALA A 78 -9.85 -7.11 4.45
CA ALA A 78 -11.13 -6.81 5.08
C ALA A 78 -11.96 -5.85 4.22
N LEU A 79 -11.34 -4.78 3.69
CA LEU A 79 -11.97 -3.81 2.81
C LEU A 79 -12.54 -4.49 1.55
N ALA A 80 -11.73 -5.32 0.87
CA ALA A 80 -12.17 -6.07 -0.29
C ALA A 80 -13.35 -7.01 0.04
N PHE A 81 -13.30 -7.67 1.20
CA PHE A 81 -14.37 -8.56 1.64
C PHE A 81 -15.67 -7.80 1.94
N THR A 82 -15.60 -6.67 2.64
CA THR A 82 -16.78 -5.88 2.99
C THR A 82 -17.44 -5.27 1.76
N GLU A 83 -16.66 -4.79 0.80
CA GLU A 83 -17.20 -4.29 -0.47
C GLU A 83 -17.86 -5.40 -1.29
N PHE A 84 -17.25 -6.59 -1.30
CA PHE A 84 -17.82 -7.76 -1.99
C PHE A 84 -19.17 -8.16 -1.39
N VAL A 85 -19.30 -8.16 -0.06
CA VAL A 85 -20.55 -8.51 0.63
C VAL A 85 -21.62 -7.41 0.50
N THR A 86 -21.22 -6.14 0.58
CA THR A 86 -22.15 -4.99 0.60
C THR A 86 -22.55 -4.53 -0.81
N GLY A 87 -21.73 -4.84 -1.82
CA GLY A 87 -21.97 -4.45 -3.22
C GLY A 87 -21.68 -2.97 -3.50
N GLY A 88 -20.98 -2.28 -2.59
CA GLY A 88 -20.66 -0.85 -2.69
C GLY A 88 -19.42 -0.48 -1.88
N PRO A 89 -18.91 0.75 -2.03
CA PRO A 89 -17.77 1.25 -1.25
C PRO A 89 -18.08 1.24 0.26
N LEU A 90 -17.05 1.03 1.07
CA LEU A 90 -17.04 1.12 2.51
C LEU A 90 -17.10 2.57 3.04
N VAL A 91 -16.48 3.55 2.37
CA VAL A 91 -16.41 4.97 2.78
C VAL A 91 -17.07 5.91 1.78
#